data_AF-A0A445HQZ4-F1
#
_entry.id   AF-A0A445HQZ4-F1
#
_cell.length_a   1.000
_cell.length_b   1.000
_cell.length_c   1.000
_cell.angle_alpha   90.00
_cell.angle_beta   90.00
_cell.angle_gamma   90.00
#
_symmetry.space_group_name_H-M   'P 1'
#
loop_
_entity.id
_entity.type
_entity.pdbx_description
1 polymer ?
#
loop_
_entity_poly.entity_id
_entity_poly.type
_entity_poly.pdbx_seq_one_letter_code
_entity_poly.pdbx_strand_id
1 'polypeptide(L)' 'MQGITRMDVALDAMRPLGFRTQLILRTVNELLDVYGGNQGWCFIEETYYKLLMEALLSKQQGSAEYKVENI' A
#
# COMPACT_ATOMS: atom_id res chain seq x y z
N MET A 1 14.95 22.57 -7.23
CA MET A 1 14.75 21.53 -6.20
C MET A 1 13.40 20.91 -6.46
N GLN A 2 13.34 19.65 -6.90
CA GLN A 2 12.07 18.91 -6.90
C GLN A 2 11.78 18.52 -5.45
N GLY A 3 10.64 18.95 -4.91
CA GLY A 3 10.23 18.57 -3.56
C GLY A 3 9.99 17.06 -3.49
N ILE A 4 10.27 16.46 -2.33
CA ILE A 4 9.96 15.06 -2.07
C ILE A 4 8.44 14.91 -2.08
N THR A 5 7.90 14.06 -2.97
CA THR A 5 6.47 13.79 -3.02
C THR A 5 6.07 12.78 -1.96
N ARG A 6 4.79 12.74 -1.56
CA ARG A 6 4.28 11.68 -0.66
C ARG A 6 4.50 10.27 -1.23
N MET A 7 4.46 10.14 -2.56
CA MET A 7 4.77 8.90 -3.23
C MET A 7 6.23 8.49 -3.05
N ASP A 8 7.17 9.45 -3.12
CA ASP A 8 8.58 9.18 -2.86
C ASP A 8 8.81 8.71 -1.42
N VAL A 9 8.11 9.31 -0.45
CA VAL A 9 8.17 8.89 0.96
C VAL A 9 7.60 7.48 1.15
N ALA A 10 6.46 7.16 0.53
CA ALA A 10 5.88 5.83 0.60
C ALA A 10 6.81 4.76 -0.03
N LEU A 11 7.50 5.10 -1.13
CA LEU A 11 8.52 4.26 -1.73
C LEU A 11 9.71 4.05 -0.80
N ASP A 12 10.20 5.11 -0.17
CA ASP A 12 11.33 5.04 0.77
C ASP A 12 10.99 4.20 2.01
N ALA A 13 9.75 4.29 2.51
CA ALA A 13 9.28 3.49 3.63
C ALA A 13 9.17 1.99 3.31
N MET A 14 8.72 1.65 2.09
CA MET A 14 8.39 0.25 1.72
C MET A 14 9.53 -0.49 1.02
N ARG A 15 10.46 0.21 0.35
CA ARG A 15 11.62 -0.42 -0.33
C ARG A 15 12.50 -1.26 0.61
N PRO A 16 12.85 -0.80 1.83
CA PRO A 16 13.66 -1.58 2.78
C PRO A 16 13.00 -2.90 3.19
N LEU A 17 11.67 -2.99 3.09
CA LEU A 17 10.90 -4.20 3.41
C LEU A 17 10.89 -5.22 2.25
N GLY A 18 11.53 -4.89 1.12
CA GLY A 18 11.68 -5.80 -0.03
C GLY A 18 10.55 -5.72 -1.06
N PHE A 19 9.63 -4.77 -0.94
CA PHE A 19 8.54 -4.60 -1.90
C PHE A 19 9.04 -3.98 -3.22
N ARG A 20 8.54 -4.50 -4.35
CA ARG A 20 8.84 -3.95 -5.67
C ARG A 20 8.20 -2.56 -5.81
N THR A 21 8.95 -1.59 -6.34
CA THR A 21 8.49 -0.21 -6.57
C THR A 21 7.15 -0.17 -7.33
N GLN A 22 6.98 -0.98 -8.38
CA GLN A 22 5.72 -1.03 -9.15
C GLN A 22 4.53 -1.52 -8.32
N LEU A 23 4.74 -2.45 -7.39
CA LEU A 23 3.69 -2.96 -6.51
C LEU A 23 3.28 -1.89 -5.49
N ILE A 24 4.24 -1.16 -4.93
CA ILE A 24 4.00 -0.04 -4.01
C ILE A 24 3.18 1.04 -4.72
N LEU A 25 3.63 1.52 -5.88
CA LEU A 25 2.95 2.56 -6.67
C LEU A 25 1.49 2.18 -6.96
N ARG A 26 1.27 0.94 -7.45
CA ARG A 26 -0.07 0.44 -7.74
C ARG A 26 -0.95 0.42 -6.49
N THR A 27 -0.44 -0.13 -5.40
CA THR A 27 -1.20 -0.29 -4.15
C THR A 27 -1.57 1.07 -3.55
N VAL A 28 -0.65 2.05 -3.58
CA VAL A 28 -0.95 3.42 -3.14
C VAL A 28 -2.06 4.03 -4.00
N ASN A 29 -1.98 3.92 -5.33
CA ASN A 29 -3.02 4.48 -6.21
C ASN A 29 -4.39 3.84 -5.95
N GLU A 30 -4.45 2.51 -5.78
CA GLU A 30 -5.70 1.82 -5.45
C GLU A 30 -6.27 2.28 -4.10
N LEU A 31 -5.42 2.47 -3.08
CA LEU A 31 -5.86 3.02 -1.79
C LEU A 31 -6.38 4.45 -1.95
N LEU A 32 -5.68 5.30 -2.70
CA LEU A 32 -6.15 6.66 -2.98
C LEU A 32 -7.50 6.65 -3.70
N ASP A 33 -7.71 5.76 -4.67
CA ASP A 33 -9.01 5.63 -5.35
C ASP A 33 -10.14 5.27 -4.37
N VAL A 34 -9.87 4.39 -3.39
CA VAL A 34 -10.85 4.00 -2.34
C VAL A 34 -11.15 5.16 -1.38
N TYR A 35 -10.13 5.94 -0.99
CA TYR A 35 -10.25 6.99 0.02
C TYR A 35 -10.46 8.41 -0.55
N GLY A 36 -10.93 8.53 -1.80
CA GLY A 36 -11.32 9.82 -2.38
C GLY A 36 -10.15 10.65 -2.92
N GLY A 37 -9.18 9.97 -3.53
CA GLY A 37 -8.00 10.56 -4.16
C GLY A 37 -7.04 11.14 -3.13
N ASN A 38 -6.64 12.40 -3.32
CA ASN A 38 -5.55 13.02 -2.55
C ASN A 38 -5.85 13.18 -1.04
N GLN A 39 -7.12 13.14 -0.63
CA GLN A 39 -7.48 13.15 0.80
C GLN A 39 -7.13 11.81 1.48
N GLY A 40 -7.05 10.72 0.72
CA GLY A 40 -6.75 9.39 1.24
C GLY A 40 -5.35 9.22 1.82
N TRP A 41 -4.43 10.14 1.53
CA TRP A 41 -3.09 10.13 2.08
C TRP A 41 -3.05 10.15 3.61
N CYS A 42 -4.01 10.80 4.27
CA CYS A 42 -4.02 10.84 5.74
C CYS A 42 -4.13 9.43 6.35
N PHE A 43 -4.96 8.56 5.75
CA PHE A 43 -5.11 7.17 6.19
C PHE A 43 -3.91 6.30 5.81
N ILE A 44 -3.27 6.59 4.68
CA ILE A 44 -2.07 5.86 4.22
C ILE A 44 -0.86 6.21 5.09
N GLU A 45 -0.68 7.48 5.47
CA GLU A 45 0.45 7.94 6.28
C GLU A 45 0.24 7.63 7.78
N GLU A 46 -1.00 7.38 8.19
CA GLU A 46 -1.35 7.01 9.56
C GLU A 46 -0.67 5.70 9.99
N THR A 47 -0.29 5.63 11.26
CA THR A 47 0.34 4.44 11.87
C THR A 47 1.53 3.91 11.04
N TYR A 48 2.39 4.81 10.56
CA TYR A 48 3.61 4.46 9.82
C TYR A 48 3.35 3.55 8.61
N TYR A 49 2.40 3.92 7.75
CA TYR A 49 2.06 3.17 6.54
C TYR A 49 1.59 1.73 6.78
N LYS A 50 1.01 1.44 7.95
CA LYS A 50 0.47 0.13 8.30
C LYS A 50 -0.56 -0.35 7.27
N LEU A 51 -1.49 0.51 6.86
CA LEU A 51 -2.51 0.17 5.86
C LEU A 51 -1.89 -0.22 4.51
N LEU A 52 -0.90 0.55 4.04
CA LEU A 52 -0.16 0.24 2.82
C LEU A 52 0.58 -1.10 2.95
N MET A 53 1.22 -1.36 4.09
CA MET A 53 1.92 -2.62 4.36
C MET A 53 0.95 -3.82 4.34
N GLU A 54 -0.19 -3.72 5.03
CA GLU A 54 -1.22 -4.77 5.06
C GLU A 54 -1.79 -5.05 3.66
N ALA A 55 -2.04 -4.00 2.87
CA ALA A 55 -2.50 -4.13 1.49
C ALA A 55 -1.44 -4.80 0.59
N LEU A 56 -0.16 -4.44 0.75
CA LEU A 56 0.96 -5.04 0.03
C LEU A 56 1.12 -6.52 0.36
N LEU A 57 1.06 -6.88 1.64
CA LEU A 57 1.11 -8.26 2.12
C LEU A 57 -0.08 -9.07 1.59
N SER A 58 -1.28 -8.52 1.62
CA SER A 58 -2.49 -9.18 1.09
C SER A 58 -2.36 -9.49 -0.40
N LYS A 59 -1.77 -8.57 -1.19
CA LYS A 59 -1.52 -8.76 -2.62
C LYS A 59 -0.42 -9.79 -2.91
N GLN A 60 0.58 -9.88 -2.04
CA GLN A 60 1.58 -10.94 -2.12
C GLN A 60 1.00 -12.31 -1.72
N GLN A 61 0.02 -12.33 -0.81
CA GLN A 61 -0.66 -13.54 -0.32
C GLN A 61 -1.84 -14.00 -1.19
N GLY A 62 -2.07 -13.39 -2.35
CA GLY A 62 -3.09 -13.77 -3.34
C GLY A 62 -2.90 -15.14 -4.02
N SER A 63 -2.45 -16.15 -3.28
CA SER A 63 -2.44 -17.58 -3.63
C SER A 63 -2.71 -18.50 -2.43
N ALA A 64 -3.35 -18.02 -1.36
CA ALA A 64 -3.88 -18.85 -0.28
C ALA A 64 -5.31 -18.39 0.05
N GLU A 65 -6.23 -18.72 -0.85
CA GLU A 65 -7.66 -18.63 -0.60
C GLU A 65 -7.99 -19.65 0.50
N TYR A 66 -8.18 -19.21 1.75
CA TYR A 66 -8.88 -20.02 2.73
C TYR A 66 -10.36 -19.97 2.38
N LYS A 67 -10.77 -20.82 1.44
CA LYS A 67 -12.16 -21.23 1.34
C LYS A 67 -12.52 -21.88 2.67
N VAL A 68 -13.26 -21.17 3.50
CA VAL A 68 -14.05 -21.84 4.55
C VAL A 68 -15.15 -22.57 3.79
N GLU A 69 -14.84 -23.78 3.34
CA GLU A 69 -15.85 -24.71 2.85
C GLU A 69 -16.75 -25.04 4.05
N ASN A 70 -17.98 -24.59 3.92
CA ASN A 70 -19.03 -24.71 4.91
C ASN A 70 -19.39 -26.21 5.05
N ILE A 71 -18.94 -26.85 6.13
CA ILE A 71 -19.38 -28.21 6.54
C ILE A 71 -20.82 -28.12 7.06
#